data_AF-A0A536DST1-F1
#
_entry.id   AF-A0A536DST1-F1
#
_cell.length_a   1.000
_cell.length_b   1.000
_cell.length_c   1.000
_cell.angle_alpha   90.00
_cell.angle_beta   90.00
_cell.angle_gamma   90.00
#
_symmetry.space_group_name_H-M   'P 1'
#
loop_
_entity.id
_entity.type
_entity.pdbx_description
1 polymer ?
#
loop_
_entity_poly.entity_id
_entity_poly.type
_entity_poly.pdbx_seq_one_letter_code
_entity_poly.pdbx_strand_id
1 'polypeptide(L)'
;KHAAVAATTGIMRILDDRELTAVLGHELGHIRNRDILVNAIVATIATAITFIATMLQWSLIFGGFGGRDRNGGGGILGILALLATIILAPIAASIIRLAISRQREYGADEAGAYITHMPLSLASALQKLEDYSRARPMQVNPAVSHLFIVNPLGKVDFAALFSTHPPVQKRIERLNEIARRTGNLG
;
A
#
# COMPACT_ATOMS: atom_id res chain seq x y z
N LYS A 1 10.00 21.06 6.10
CA LYS A 1 10.58 21.20 7.46
C LYS A 1 9.51 21.27 8.56
N HIS A 2 8.26 20.89 8.30
CA HIS A 2 7.24 20.68 9.32
C HIS A 2 6.49 19.40 8.94
N ALA A 3 6.41 18.46 9.86
CA ALA A 3 5.58 17.27 9.76
C ALA A 3 4.89 17.11 11.11
N ALA A 4 3.60 16.79 11.09
CA ALA A 4 2.81 16.56 12.28
C ALA A 4 2.42 15.08 12.30
N VAL A 5 2.56 14.46 13.47
CA VAL A 5 2.04 13.11 13.73
C VAL A 5 0.96 13.26 14.78
N ALA A 6 -0.21 12.69 14.51
CA ALA A 6 -1.36 12.73 15.41
C ALA A 6 -1.69 11.31 15.88
N ALA A 7 -1.90 11.15 17.19
CA ALA A 7 -2.37 9.90 17.77
C ALA A 7 -3.87 10.01 18.08
N THR A 8 -4.64 8.99 17.72
CA THR A 8 -6.08 8.95 18.05
C THR A 8 -6.28 8.63 19.53
N THR A 9 -7.36 9.10 20.15
CA THR A 9 -7.67 8.69 21.53
C THR A 9 -7.87 7.18 21.64
N GLY A 10 -8.30 6.52 20.56
CA GLY A 10 -8.42 5.06 20.49
C GLY A 10 -7.07 4.36 20.62
N ILE A 11 -6.04 4.77 19.86
CA ILE A 11 -4.73 4.13 19.92
C ILE A 11 -4.05 4.30 21.28
N MET A 12 -4.22 5.47 21.90
CA MET A 12 -3.72 5.75 23.25
C MET A 12 -4.38 4.89 24.35
N ARG A 13 -5.56 4.31 24.09
CA ARG A 13 -6.24 3.39 25.03
C ARG A 13 -5.84 1.94 24.82
N ILE A 14 -5.31 1.60 23.64
CA ILE A 14 -4.98 0.23 23.25
C ILE A 14 -3.50 -0.07 23.52
N LEU A 15 -2.63 0.90 23.24
CA LEU A 15 -1.18 0.76 23.33
C LEU A 15 -0.64 1.33 24.64
N ASP A 16 0.39 0.69 25.17
CA ASP A 16 1.21 1.27 26.24
C ASP A 16 2.21 2.30 25.69
N ASP A 17 2.91 3.01 26.58
CA ASP A 17 3.82 4.09 26.20
C ASP A 17 4.98 3.61 25.29
N ARG A 18 5.48 2.38 25.48
CA ARG A 18 6.57 1.83 24.66
C ARG A 18 6.05 1.47 23.28
N GLU A 19 4.89 0.85 23.20
CA GLU A 19 4.20 0.52 21.95
C GLU A 19 3.83 1.77 21.16
N LEU A 20 3.27 2.78 21.82
CA LEU A 20 2.93 4.05 21.20
C LEU A 20 4.19 4.76 20.68
N THR A 21 5.26 4.78 21.48
CA THR A 21 6.56 5.33 21.04
C THR A 21 7.09 4.60 19.80
N ALA A 22 6.99 3.27 19.78
CA ALA A 22 7.43 2.45 18.66
C ALA A 22 6.61 2.74 17.38
N VAL A 23 5.28 2.90 17.51
CA VAL A 23 4.39 3.30 16.41
C VAL A 23 4.72 4.72 15.91
N LEU A 24 4.95 5.67 16.81
CA LEU A 24 5.39 7.01 16.41
C LEU A 24 6.75 6.98 15.69
N GLY A 25 7.65 6.09 16.09
CA GLY A 25 8.90 5.82 15.38
C GLY A 25 8.68 5.36 13.94
N HIS A 26 7.70 4.47 13.71
CA HIS A 26 7.29 4.03 12.38
C HIS A 26 6.76 5.20 11.53
N GLU A 27 5.89 6.05 12.08
CA GLU A 27 5.37 7.25 11.39
C GLU A 27 6.48 8.26 11.04
N LEU A 28 7.46 8.44 11.95
CA LEU A 28 8.66 9.22 11.67
C LEU A 28 9.50 8.59 10.55
N GLY A 29 9.54 7.26 10.47
CA GLY A 29 10.12 6.51 9.37
C GLY A 29 9.51 6.91 8.02
N HIS A 30 8.18 7.01 7.94
CA HIS A 30 7.50 7.46 6.72
C HIS A 30 7.89 8.88 6.30
N ILE A 31 7.97 9.80 7.27
CA ILE A 31 8.38 11.19 7.02
C ILE A 31 9.84 11.22 6.55
N ARG A 32 10.74 10.51 7.26
CA ARG A 32 12.18 10.45 6.94
C ARG A 32 12.41 9.91 5.53
N ASN A 33 11.67 8.87 5.15
CA ASN A 33 11.83 8.22 3.86
C ASN A 33 11.06 8.94 2.74
N ARG A 34 10.32 10.02 3.04
CA ARG A 34 9.51 10.81 2.10
C ARG A 34 8.39 10.03 1.42
N ASP A 35 7.71 9.18 2.18
CA ASP A 35 6.67 8.29 1.64
C ASP A 35 5.53 9.00 0.91
N ILE A 36 5.09 10.13 1.45
CA ILE A 36 4.03 10.94 0.83
C ILE A 36 4.41 11.36 -0.59
N LEU A 37 5.67 11.79 -0.79
CA LEU A 37 6.16 12.20 -2.11
C LEU A 37 6.26 11.01 -3.06
N VAL A 38 6.82 9.89 -2.60
CA VAL A 38 6.95 8.67 -3.42
C VAL A 38 5.57 8.18 -3.86
N ASN A 39 4.62 8.09 -2.93
CA ASN A 39 3.26 7.66 -3.22
C ASN A 39 2.54 8.65 -4.16
N ALA A 40 2.77 9.95 -4.03
CA ALA A 40 2.22 10.94 -4.96
C ALA A 40 2.76 10.77 -6.39
N ILE A 41 4.06 10.53 -6.54
CA ILE A 41 4.69 10.27 -7.86
C ILE A 41 4.13 8.98 -8.47
N VAL A 42 4.10 7.90 -7.69
CA VAL A 42 3.57 6.60 -8.15
C VAL A 42 2.10 6.71 -8.53
N ALA A 43 1.28 7.40 -7.72
CA ALA A 43 -0.13 7.63 -8.02
C ALA A 43 -0.30 8.44 -9.30
N THR A 44 0.50 9.50 -9.50
CA THR A 44 0.44 10.32 -10.71
C THR A 44 0.77 9.52 -11.97
N ILE A 45 1.82 8.71 -11.93
CA ILE A 45 2.21 7.83 -13.06
C ILE A 45 1.12 6.80 -13.33
N ALA A 46 0.60 6.14 -12.29
CA ALA A 46 -0.48 5.17 -12.42
C ALA A 46 -1.75 5.81 -13.03
N THR A 47 -2.14 7.00 -12.55
CA THR A 47 -3.26 7.76 -13.09
C THR A 47 -3.04 8.14 -14.55
N ALA A 48 -1.83 8.56 -14.94
CA ALA A 48 -1.51 8.87 -16.33
C ALA A 48 -1.65 7.64 -17.24
N ILE A 49 -1.13 6.47 -16.81
CA ILE A 49 -1.26 5.21 -17.53
C ILE A 49 -2.73 4.81 -17.68
N THR A 50 -3.50 4.87 -16.60
CA THR A 50 -4.94 4.57 -16.63
C THR A 50 -5.69 5.53 -17.55
N PHE A 51 -5.39 6.82 -17.49
CA PHE A 51 -6.03 7.82 -18.35
C PHE A 51 -5.76 7.55 -19.84
N ILE A 52 -4.51 7.24 -20.21
CA ILE A 52 -4.15 6.86 -21.59
C ILE A 52 -4.89 5.59 -22.01
N ALA A 53 -4.93 4.56 -21.15
CA ALA A 53 -5.63 3.32 -21.45
C ALA A 53 -7.14 3.55 -21.64
N THR A 54 -7.76 4.38 -20.80
CA THR A 54 -9.18 4.77 -20.92
C THR A 54 -9.43 5.59 -22.17
N MET A 55 -8.54 6.51 -22.54
CA MET A 55 -8.67 7.30 -23.78
C MET A 55 -8.59 6.40 -25.02
N LEU A 56 -7.65 5.45 -25.05
CA LEU A 56 -7.53 4.46 -26.12
C LEU A 56 -8.79 3.58 -26.18
N GLN A 57 -9.32 3.14 -25.05
CA GLN A 57 -10.56 2.38 -24.99
C GLN A 57 -11.74 3.14 -25.60
N TRP A 58 -11.95 4.40 -25.23
CA TRP A 58 -13.02 5.22 -25.80
C TRP A 58 -12.80 5.56 -27.28
N SER A 59 -11.55 5.76 -27.71
CA SER A 59 -11.21 5.93 -29.12
C SER A 59 -11.59 4.71 -29.95
N LEU A 60 -11.49 3.49 -29.40
CA LEU A 60 -11.92 2.27 -30.09
C LEU A 60 -13.45 2.13 -30.14
N ILE A 61 -14.14 2.52 -29.06
CA ILE A 61 -15.60 2.42 -28.97
C ILE A 61 -16.29 3.48 -29.85
N PHE A 62 -15.81 4.72 -29.84
CA PHE A 62 -16.45 5.86 -30.51
C PHE A 62 -15.76 6.32 -31.80
N GLY A 63 -14.48 6.02 -32.01
CA GLY A 63 -13.75 6.35 -33.23
C GLY A 63 -14.08 5.46 -34.43
N GLY A 64 -14.85 4.40 -34.20
CA GLY A 64 -15.39 3.53 -35.24
C GLY A 64 -14.39 2.51 -35.79
N PHE A 65 -14.86 1.27 -35.98
CA PHE A 65 -14.27 0.25 -36.85
C PHE A 65 -14.36 0.64 -38.35
N GLY A 66 -14.30 1.93 -38.67
CA GLY A 66 -14.64 2.51 -39.97
C GLY A 66 -13.42 3.03 -40.70
N GLY A 67 -12.59 2.13 -41.22
CA GLY A 67 -11.38 2.49 -41.96
C GLY A 67 -10.90 1.35 -42.83
N ARG A 68 -11.66 1.11 -43.90
CA ARG A 68 -11.41 0.16 -44.98
C ARG A 68 -10.05 0.44 -45.62
N ASP A 69 -8.99 -0.23 -45.19
CA ASP A 69 -7.86 -0.47 -46.10
C ASP A 69 -7.22 -1.86 -45.94
N ARG A 70 -7.34 -2.58 -47.05
CA ARG A 70 -6.87 -3.93 -47.30
C ARG A 70 -5.41 -3.82 -47.74
N ASN A 71 -4.46 -3.89 -46.83
CA ASN A 71 -3.13 -4.49 -47.07
C ASN A 71 -2.21 -4.27 -45.87
N GLY A 72 -1.72 -5.36 -45.28
CA GLY A 72 -0.53 -5.33 -44.41
C GLY A 72 -0.77 -5.70 -42.95
N GLY A 73 -1.01 -6.99 -42.69
CA GLY A 73 -0.44 -7.69 -41.52
C GLY A 73 -0.99 -7.41 -40.11
N GLY A 74 -1.94 -6.50 -39.93
CA GLY A 74 -2.44 -6.12 -38.60
C GLY A 74 -3.92 -6.45 -38.34
N GLY A 75 -4.38 -7.65 -38.71
CA GLY A 75 -5.78 -8.10 -38.57
C GLY A 75 -6.28 -8.21 -37.11
N ILE A 76 -7.32 -9.02 -36.87
CA ILE A 76 -7.94 -9.29 -35.55
C ILE A 76 -6.91 -9.41 -34.40
N LEU A 77 -5.72 -9.95 -34.66
CA LEU A 77 -4.60 -10.01 -33.73
C LEU A 77 -4.11 -8.65 -33.19
N GLY A 78 -4.04 -7.59 -34.02
CA GLY A 78 -3.68 -6.25 -33.58
C GLY A 78 -4.74 -5.60 -32.68
N ILE A 79 -6.03 -5.86 -32.98
CA ILE A 79 -7.15 -5.43 -32.14
C ILE A 79 -7.14 -6.19 -30.81
N LEU A 80 -6.91 -7.49 -30.82
CA LEU A 80 -6.79 -8.31 -29.60
C LEU A 80 -5.58 -7.88 -28.75
N ALA A 81 -4.43 -7.59 -29.36
CA ALA A 81 -3.26 -7.08 -28.66
C ALA A 81 -3.54 -5.73 -28.00
N LEU A 82 -4.26 -4.83 -28.68
CA LEU A 82 -4.62 -3.52 -28.15
C LEU A 82 -5.68 -3.60 -27.03
N LEU A 83 -6.67 -4.48 -27.17
CA LEU A 83 -7.64 -4.74 -26.09
C LEU A 83 -6.97 -5.37 -24.87
N ALA A 84 -6.00 -6.26 -25.09
CA ALA A 84 -5.21 -6.86 -24.02
C ALA A 84 -4.38 -5.79 -23.29
N THR A 85 -3.77 -4.83 -23.97
CA THR A 85 -2.97 -3.77 -23.31
C THR A 85 -3.84 -2.81 -22.49
N ILE A 86 -5.05 -2.49 -22.93
CA ILE A 86 -6.02 -1.66 -22.17
C ILE A 86 -6.37 -2.29 -20.83
N ILE A 87 -6.47 -3.62 -20.76
CA ILE A 87 -6.81 -4.34 -19.52
C ILE A 87 -5.55 -4.61 -18.70
N LEU A 88 -4.47 -5.08 -19.33
CA LEU A 88 -3.26 -5.50 -18.64
C LEU A 88 -2.45 -4.32 -18.07
N ALA A 89 -2.42 -3.17 -18.74
CA ALA A 89 -1.63 -2.02 -18.28
C ALA A 89 -2.12 -1.45 -16.94
N PRO A 90 -3.43 -1.19 -16.71
CA PRO A 90 -3.93 -0.78 -15.40
C PRO A 90 -3.70 -1.83 -14.30
N ILE A 91 -3.82 -3.12 -14.62
CA ILE A 91 -3.55 -4.21 -13.67
C ILE A 91 -2.07 -4.20 -13.27
N ALA A 92 -1.17 -4.13 -14.25
CA ALA A 92 0.28 -4.07 -14.01
C ALA A 92 0.65 -2.84 -13.17
N ALA A 93 0.12 -1.66 -13.52
CA ALA A 93 0.33 -0.43 -12.75
C ALA A 93 -0.16 -0.56 -11.30
N SER A 94 -1.31 -1.21 -11.10
CA SER A 94 -1.87 -1.46 -9.76
C SER A 94 -0.99 -2.40 -8.94
N ILE A 95 -0.50 -3.50 -9.54
CA ILE A 95 0.41 -4.45 -8.88
C ILE A 95 1.71 -3.75 -8.48
N ILE A 96 2.31 -2.96 -9.37
CA ILE A 96 3.54 -2.21 -9.08
C ILE A 96 3.30 -1.23 -7.93
N ARG A 97 2.19 -0.48 -7.95
CA ARG A 97 1.83 0.44 -6.87
C ARG A 97 1.70 -0.27 -5.53
N LEU A 98 1.02 -1.42 -5.49
CA LEU A 98 0.87 -2.23 -4.28
C LEU A 98 2.21 -2.76 -3.77
N ALA A 99 3.09 -3.21 -4.66
CA ALA A 99 4.42 -3.68 -4.32
C ALA A 99 5.26 -2.56 -3.68
N ILE A 100 5.23 -1.35 -4.28
CA ILE A 100 5.92 -0.17 -3.73
C ILE A 100 5.35 0.15 -2.34
N SER A 101 4.03 0.25 -2.19
CA SER A 101 3.38 0.52 -0.91
C SER A 101 3.85 -0.44 0.19
N ARG A 102 3.86 -1.75 -0.09
CA ARG A 102 4.33 -2.76 0.87
C ARG A 102 5.81 -2.62 1.21
N GLN A 103 6.66 -2.30 0.24
CA GLN A 103 8.08 -2.08 0.48
C GLN A 103 8.32 -0.87 1.38
N ARG A 104 7.49 0.16 1.26
CA ARG A 104 7.56 1.36 2.09
C ARG A 104 7.19 1.10 3.55
N GLU A 105 6.15 0.31 3.79
CA GLU A 105 5.79 -0.16 5.14
C GLU A 105 6.95 -0.90 5.82
N TYR A 106 7.60 -1.82 5.10
CA TYR A 106 8.76 -2.53 5.65
C TYR A 106 9.94 -1.59 5.95
N GLY A 107 10.18 -0.60 5.09
CA GLY A 107 11.22 0.41 5.32
C GLY A 107 10.90 1.32 6.50
N ALA A 108 9.61 1.60 6.75
CA ALA A 108 9.16 2.36 7.91
C ALA A 108 9.24 1.54 9.20
N ASP A 109 8.92 0.25 9.17
CA ASP A 109 9.14 -0.68 10.30
C ASP A 109 10.61 -0.73 10.71
N GLU A 110 11.50 -0.88 9.73
CA GLU A 110 12.94 -0.90 9.94
C GLU A 110 13.44 0.44 10.52
N ALA A 111 13.05 1.55 9.88
CA ALA A 111 13.42 2.89 10.38
C ALA A 111 12.88 3.13 11.80
N GLY A 112 11.63 2.77 12.08
CA GLY A 112 11.01 2.92 13.39
C GLY A 112 11.69 2.08 14.47
N ALA A 113 12.06 0.83 14.15
CA ALA A 113 12.82 -0.03 15.04
C ALA A 113 14.21 0.53 15.35
N TYR A 114 14.91 1.10 14.36
CA TYR A 114 16.22 1.71 14.56
C TYR A 114 16.17 3.06 15.28
N ILE A 115 15.14 3.88 15.03
CA ILE A 115 14.98 5.19 15.69
C ILE A 115 14.63 5.02 17.16
N THR A 116 13.74 4.08 17.48
CA THR A 116 13.23 3.91 18.85
C THR A 116 14.04 2.89 19.64
N HIS A 117 14.84 2.04 18.98
CA HIS A 117 15.45 0.86 19.57
C HIS A 117 14.41 -0.05 20.24
N MET A 118 13.21 -0.14 19.67
CA MET A 118 12.11 -0.95 20.22
C MET A 118 11.40 -1.81 19.16
N PRO A 119 12.13 -2.69 18.43
CA PRO A 119 11.53 -3.56 17.41
C PRO A 119 10.40 -4.44 17.96
N LEU A 120 10.57 -5.00 19.17
CA LEU A 120 9.57 -5.88 19.78
C LEU A 120 8.33 -5.13 20.28
N SER A 121 8.49 -3.88 20.75
CA SER A 121 7.33 -3.04 21.11
C SER A 121 6.51 -2.70 19.86
N LEU A 122 7.16 -2.44 18.71
CA LEU A 122 6.43 -2.25 17.46
C LEU A 122 5.69 -3.53 17.04
N ALA A 123 6.33 -4.70 17.17
CA ALA A 123 5.70 -5.99 16.88
C ALA A 123 4.47 -6.26 17.78
N SER A 124 4.60 -5.99 19.09
CA SER A 124 3.51 -6.10 20.06
C SER A 124 2.34 -5.16 19.72
N ALA A 125 2.66 -3.90 19.38
CA ALA A 125 1.66 -2.92 18.97
C ALA A 125 0.88 -3.39 17.73
N LEU A 126 1.58 -3.88 16.70
CA LEU A 126 0.95 -4.41 15.49
C LEU A 126 0.01 -5.58 15.78
N GLN A 127 0.41 -6.51 16.67
CA GLN A 127 -0.42 -7.63 17.09
C GLN A 127 -1.69 -7.14 17.80
N LYS A 128 -1.56 -6.25 18.79
CA LYS A 128 -2.70 -5.68 19.52
C LYS A 128 -3.68 -4.96 18.59
N LEU A 129 -3.16 -4.19 17.63
CA LEU A 129 -3.99 -3.48 16.67
C LEU A 129 -4.71 -4.44 15.72
N GLU A 130 -4.04 -5.49 15.26
CA GLU A 130 -4.66 -6.51 14.41
C GLU A 130 -5.80 -7.22 15.14
N ASP A 131 -5.57 -7.64 16.38
CA ASP A 131 -6.57 -8.32 17.20
C ASP A 131 -7.77 -7.39 17.51
N TYR A 132 -7.48 -6.11 17.82
CA TYR A 132 -8.52 -5.11 18.02
C TYR A 132 -9.35 -4.87 16.75
N SER A 133 -8.71 -4.74 15.59
CA SER A 133 -9.38 -4.53 14.30
C SER A 133 -10.26 -5.73 13.92
N ARG A 134 -9.77 -6.96 14.16
CA ARG A 134 -10.55 -8.19 13.94
C ARG A 134 -11.77 -8.28 14.84
N ALA A 135 -11.64 -7.85 16.10
CA ALA A 135 -12.75 -7.85 17.05
C ALA A 135 -13.79 -6.74 16.77
N ARG A 136 -13.37 -5.64 16.15
CA ARG A 136 -14.22 -4.48 15.83
C ARG A 136 -13.96 -3.97 14.41
N PRO A 137 -14.40 -4.72 13.38
CA PRO A 137 -14.26 -4.27 12.00
C PRO A 137 -15.03 -2.97 11.79
N MET A 138 -14.38 -1.98 11.20
CA MET A 138 -14.99 -0.69 10.90
C MET A 138 -15.41 -0.63 9.43
N GLN A 139 -16.60 -0.12 9.17
CA GLN A 139 -16.98 0.26 7.81
C GLN A 139 -16.30 1.58 7.49
N VAL A 140 -15.16 1.51 6.82
CA VAL A 140 -14.45 2.68 6.29
C VAL A 140 -14.48 2.68 4.77
N ASN A 141 -14.48 3.87 4.17
CA ASN A 141 -14.36 4.01 2.74
C ASN A 141 -13.01 3.40 2.29
N PRO A 142 -12.99 2.44 1.34
CA PRO A 142 -11.75 1.86 0.82
C PRO A 142 -10.74 2.90 0.31
N ALA A 143 -11.19 4.10 -0.07
CA ALA A 143 -10.32 5.18 -0.49
C ALA A 143 -9.42 5.73 0.64
N VAL A 144 -9.80 5.59 1.92
CA VAL A 144 -9.05 6.11 3.07
C VAL A 144 -8.48 5.01 3.97
N SER A 145 -8.69 3.73 3.63
CA SER A 145 -8.23 2.59 4.44
C SER A 145 -6.71 2.54 4.61
N HIS A 146 -5.96 3.14 3.68
CA HIS A 146 -4.50 3.25 3.68
C HIS A 146 -3.92 4.22 4.72
N LEU A 147 -4.77 4.97 5.43
CA LEU A 147 -4.38 5.84 6.53
C LEU A 147 -4.37 5.11 7.89
N PHE A 148 -4.76 3.83 7.92
CA PHE A 148 -4.84 3.02 9.14
C PHE A 148 -3.66 2.06 9.23
N ILE A 149 -3.11 1.91 10.44
CA ILE A 149 -1.93 1.06 10.71
C ILE A 149 -2.19 -0.43 10.40
N VAL A 150 -3.43 -0.88 10.60
CA VAL A 150 -3.91 -2.23 10.30
C VAL A 150 -5.13 -2.14 9.41
N ASN A 151 -5.34 -3.14 8.55
CA ASN A 151 -6.51 -3.17 7.66
C ASN A 151 -7.80 -3.17 8.52
N PRO A 152 -8.64 -2.12 8.41
CA PRO A 152 -9.90 -2.02 9.16
C PRO A 152 -11.06 -2.79 8.50
N LEU A 153 -10.90 -3.20 7.23
CA LEU A 153 -11.84 -4.04 6.50
C LEU A 153 -11.50 -5.50 6.85
N GLY A 154 -12.51 -6.29 7.24
CA GLY A 154 -12.32 -7.69 7.65
C GLY A 154 -11.63 -8.58 6.60
N LYS A 155 -11.38 -9.86 6.93
CA LYS A 155 -10.75 -10.84 6.04
C LYS A 155 -11.58 -11.07 4.77
N VAL A 156 -11.34 -10.27 3.74
CA VAL A 156 -11.78 -10.54 2.38
C VAL A 156 -10.50 -10.80 1.58
N ASP A 157 -10.33 -12.00 1.01
CA ASP A 157 -9.12 -12.39 0.27
C ASP A 157 -8.82 -11.46 -0.91
N PHE A 158 -9.86 -10.88 -1.53
CA PHE A 158 -9.72 -9.82 -2.52
C PHE A 158 -9.28 -8.48 -1.92
N ALA A 159 -9.60 -8.19 -0.65
CA ALA A 159 -9.09 -7.01 0.04
C ALA A 159 -7.59 -7.13 0.38
N ALA A 160 -6.97 -8.31 0.36
CA ALA A 160 -5.51 -8.43 0.47
C ALA A 160 -4.79 -7.88 -0.77
N LEU A 161 -5.44 -7.90 -1.94
CA LEU A 161 -4.97 -7.25 -3.17
C LEU A 161 -5.20 -5.73 -3.14
N PHE A 162 -6.20 -5.23 -2.40
CA PHE A 162 -6.45 -3.78 -2.23
C PHE A 162 -5.95 -3.22 -0.89
N SER A 163 -5.33 -4.06 -0.05
CA SER A 163 -4.69 -3.65 1.19
C SER A 163 -3.33 -3.08 0.85
N THR A 164 -3.17 -1.80 1.11
CA THR A 164 -1.91 -1.06 0.95
C THR A 164 -0.84 -1.52 1.94
N HIS A 165 -1.24 -2.22 3.01
CA HIS A 165 -0.33 -2.78 4.02
C HIS A 165 -0.02 -4.26 3.75
N PRO A 166 1.24 -4.69 3.97
CA PRO A 166 1.58 -6.11 3.95
C PRO A 166 0.93 -6.85 5.13
N PRO A 167 0.83 -8.19 5.08
CA PRO A 167 0.31 -8.98 6.20
C PRO A 167 1.06 -8.66 7.49
N VAL A 168 0.31 -8.38 8.57
CA VAL A 168 0.87 -8.00 9.88
C VAL A 168 1.87 -9.04 10.39
N GLN A 169 1.55 -10.32 10.25
CA GLN A 169 2.46 -11.42 10.63
C GLN A 169 3.85 -11.31 9.99
N LYS A 170 3.94 -10.92 8.70
CA LYS A 170 5.23 -10.75 8.02
C LYS A 170 6.02 -9.55 8.55
N ARG A 171 5.33 -8.49 8.98
CA ARG A 171 5.97 -7.34 9.63
C ARG A 171 6.52 -7.73 10.99
N ILE A 172 5.74 -8.45 11.79
CA ILE A 172 6.14 -8.99 13.09
C ILE A 172 7.37 -9.91 12.95
N GLU A 173 7.38 -10.82 11.99
CA GLU A 173 8.53 -11.70 11.71
C GLU A 173 9.81 -10.90 11.44
N ARG A 174 9.74 -9.87 10.59
CA ARG A 174 10.89 -9.00 10.28
C ARG A 174 11.35 -8.20 11.49
N LEU A 175 10.44 -7.67 12.30
CA LEU A 175 10.78 -6.95 13.52
C LEU A 175 11.48 -7.86 14.54
N ASN A 176 11.01 -9.11 14.68
CA ASN A 176 11.69 -10.11 15.49
C ASN A 176 13.10 -10.43 14.96
N GLU A 177 13.30 -10.47 13.64
CA GLU A 177 14.64 -10.59 13.05
C GLU A 177 15.53 -9.39 13.37
N ILE A 178 15.01 -8.16 13.27
CA ILE A 178 15.74 -6.94 13.63
C ILE A 178 16.15 -6.99 15.11
N ALA A 179 15.23 -7.38 16.00
CA ALA A 179 15.51 -7.54 17.44
C ALA A 179 16.66 -8.54 17.68
N ARG A 180 16.62 -9.71 17.03
CA ARG A 180 17.69 -10.72 17.11
C ARG A 180 19.03 -10.19 16.61
N ARG A 181 19.05 -9.45 15.51
CA ARG A 181 20.29 -8.89 14.93
C ARG A 181 20.88 -7.75 15.76
N THR A 182 20.03 -6.96 16.40
CA THR A 182 20.44 -5.78 17.19
C THR A 182 20.67 -6.08 18.67
N GLY A 183 20.44 -7.32 19.11
CA GLY A 183 20.57 -7.72 20.52
C GLY A 183 19.48 -7.15 21.43
N ASN A 184 18.38 -6.67 20.85
CA ASN A 184 17.41 -5.82 21.51
C ASN A 184 16.14 -6.64 21.82
N LEU A 185 16.24 -7.50 22.83
CA LEU A 185 15.26 -8.55 23.15
C LEU A 185 14.17 -8.14 24.16
N GLY A 186 14.16 -6.87 24.62
CA GLY A 186 13.11 -6.33 25.51
C GLY A 186 13.63 -5.33 26.53
#